data_AF-A0A0J6XEJ0-F1
#
_entry.id   AF-A0A0J6XEJ0-F1
#
_cell.length_a   1.000
_cell.length_b   1.000
_cell.length_c   1.000
_cell.angle_alpha   90.00
_cell.angle_beta   90.00
_cell.angle_gamma   90.00
#
_symmetry.space_group_name_H-M   'P 1'
#
loop_
_entity.id
_entity.type
_entity.pdbx_description
1 polymer ?
#
loop_
_entity_poly.entity_id
_entity_poly.type
_entity_poly.pdbx_seq_one_letter_code
_entity_poly.pdbx_strand_id
1 'polypeptide(L)' 'MGIEQGFVEDSGDGSRGYARWIAGPLERGLLGGAKRMGRPRRQIDAYRCPNCGHLELFATQPV' A
#
# COMPACT_ATOMS: atom_id res chain seq x y z
N MET A 1 -12.73 -2.69 15.88
CA MET A 1 -12.75 -1.38 15.21
C MET A 1 -11.56 -0.58 15.70
N GLY A 2 -10.75 -0.04 14.80
CA GLY A 2 -9.49 0.63 15.09
C GLY A 2 -8.68 0.84 13.80
N ILE A 3 -7.49 1.43 13.92
CA ILE A 3 -6.55 1.52 12.79
C ILE A 3 -6.04 0.12 12.47
N GLU A 4 -6.17 -0.29 11.21
CA GLU A 4 -5.62 -1.56 10.74
C GLU A 4 -4.17 -1.33 10.27
N GLN A 5 -3.23 -2.08 10.85
CA GLN A 5 -1.84 -2.04 10.40
C GLN A 5 -1.72 -2.64 9.01
N GLY A 6 -0.93 -1.98 8.16
CA GLY A 6 -0.50 -2.51 6.87
C GLY A 6 0.75 -1.78 6.38
N PHE A 7 1.19 -2.13 5.18
CA PHE A 7 2.30 -1.46 4.51
C PHE A 7 1.95 -1.12 3.06
N VAL A 8 2.59 -0.08 2.54
CA VAL A 8 2.51 0.30 1.13
C VAL A 8 3.42 -0.64 0.34
N GLU A 9 2.84 -1.33 -0.65
CA GLU A 9 3.57 -2.17 -1.57
C GLU A 9 4.50 -1.31 -2.44
N ASP A 10 5.78 -1.68 -2.46
CA ASP A 10 6.72 -1.24 -3.49
C ASP A 10 6.76 -2.32 -4.58
N SER A 11 6.12 -2.01 -5.72
CA SER A 11 6.07 -2.91 -6.88
C SER A 11 7.27 -2.75 -7.82
N GLY A 12 8.19 -1.83 -7.51
CA GLY A 12 9.38 -1.55 -8.30
C GLY A 12 9.12 -0.77 -9.61
N ASP A 13 10.22 -0.36 -10.23
CA ASP A 13 10.23 0.39 -11.49
C ASP A 13 9.62 -0.43 -12.64
N GLY A 14 8.77 0.23 -13.45
CA GLY A 14 8.11 -0.38 -14.60
C GLY A 14 6.84 -1.18 -14.28
N SER A 15 6.42 -1.23 -13.01
CA SER A 15 5.13 -1.82 -12.66
C SER A 15 3.98 -0.98 -13.23
N ARG A 16 3.07 -1.63 -13.97
CA ARG A 16 1.93 -0.96 -14.66
C ARG A 16 0.71 -0.75 -13.74
N GLY A 17 0.85 -0.97 -12.43
CA GLY A 17 -0.26 -0.98 -11.48
C GLY A 17 -0.23 0.19 -10.50
N TYR A 18 -1.31 0.36 -9.75
CA TYR A 18 -1.40 1.32 -8.66
C TYR A 18 -0.68 0.82 -7.41
N ALA A 19 -0.24 1.75 -6.55
CA ALA A 19 0.24 1.42 -5.21
C ALA A 19 -0.88 0.76 -4.39
N ARG A 20 -0.52 -0.24 -3.59
CA ARG A 20 -1.47 -1.01 -2.78
C ARG A 20 -1.11 -0.97 -1.32
N TRP A 21 -2.12 -0.90 -0.47
CA TRP A 21 -1.99 -1.19 0.95
C TRP A 21 -2.18 -2.69 1.16
N ILE A 22 -1.25 -3.32 1.87
CA ILE A 22 -1.28 -4.75 2.19
C ILE A 22 -1.47 -4.91 3.69
N ALA A 23 -2.45 -5.73 4.10
CA ALA A 23 -2.76 -5.93 5.50
C ALA A 23 -1.61 -6.58 6.30
N GLY A 24 -1.48 -6.16 7.55
CA GLY A 24 -0.52 -6.69 8.52
C GLY A 24 0.88 -6.06 8.42
N PRO A 25 1.77 -6.38 9.36
CA PRO A 25 3.13 -5.85 9.38
C PRO A 25 3.92 -6.29 8.13
N LEU A 26 4.87 -5.46 7.71
CA LEU A 26 5.81 -5.81 6.64
C LEU A 26 6.68 -6.99 7.09
N GLU A 27 6.57 -8.10 6.36
CA GLU A 27 7.42 -9.27 6.53
C GLU A 27 8.23 -9.52 5.26
N ARG A 28 9.51 -9.85 5.39
CA ARG A 28 10.36 -10.24 4.26
C ARG A 28 10.38 -11.77 4.12
N GLY A 29 10.31 -12.26 2.89
CA GLY A 29 10.46 -13.67 2.55
C GLY A 29 11.93 -14.07 2.42
N LEU A 30 12.17 -15.37 2.21
CA LEU A 30 13.52 -15.95 2.00
C LEU A 30 14.27 -15.32 0.82
N LEU A 31 13.55 -14.81 -0.19
CA LEU A 31 14.10 -14.12 -1.36
C LEU A 31 14.15 -12.59 -1.18
N GLY A 32 14.04 -12.08 0.05
CA GLY A 32 14.16 -10.65 0.37
C GLY A 32 12.92 -9.79 0.08
N GLY A 33 11.99 -10.26 -0.76
CA GLY A 33 10.76 -9.53 -1.09
C GLY A 33 9.71 -9.52 0.03
N ALA A 34 8.81 -8.53 0.01
CA ALA A 34 7.69 -8.44 0.94
C ALA A 34 6.70 -9.61 0.76
N LYS A 35 6.31 -10.26 1.86
CA LYS A 35 5.27 -11.30 1.87
C LYS A 35 3.90 -10.66 1.64
N ARG A 36 3.30 -10.98 0.50
CA ARG A 36 2.01 -10.41 0.05
C ARG A 36 0.96 -11.47 -0.28
N MET A 37 1.37 -12.72 -0.44
CA MET A 37 0.48 -13.81 -0.87
C MET A 37 -0.59 -14.08 0.20
N GLY A 38 -1.85 -14.15 -0.21
CA GLY A 38 -2.99 -14.42 0.68
C GLY A 38 -3.39 -13.26 1.59
N ARG A 39 -2.74 -12.10 1.50
CA ARG A 39 -3.09 -10.94 2.33
C ARG A 39 -4.13 -10.06 1.63
N PRO A 40 -5.15 -9.56 2.37
CA PRO A 40 -6.03 -8.51 1.86
C PRO A 40 -5.22 -7.33 1.36
N ARG A 41 -5.65 -6.81 0.21
CA ARG A 41 -5.00 -5.71 -0.50
C ARG A 41 -6.05 -4.68 -0.88
N ARG A 42 -5.69 -3.40 -0.76
CA ARG A 42 -6.53 -2.28 -1.16
C ARG A 42 -5.75 -1.33 -2.04
N GLN A 43 -6.41 -0.72 -3.02
CA GLN A 43 -5.83 0.40 -3.76
C GLN A 43 -5.54 1.56 -2.81
N ILE A 44 -4.43 2.26 -3.04
CA ILE A 44 -4.13 3.52 -2.36
C ILE A 44 -4.50 4.66 -3.28
N ASP A 45 -5.42 5.51 -2.82
CA ASP A 45 -5.74 6.78 -3.44
C ASP A 45 -5.00 7.91 -2.72
N ALA A 46 -4.47 8.87 -3.49
CA ALA A 46 -3.65 9.96 -2.99
C ALA A 46 -4.32 11.31 -3.23
N TYR A 47 -4.48 12.11 -2.18
CA TYR A 47 -5.06 13.44 -2.24
C TYR A 47 -4.01 14.47 -1.81
N ARG A 48 -3.65 15.36 -2.75
CA ARG A 48 -2.68 16.43 -2.52
C ARG A 48 -3.39 17.77 -2.41
N CYS A 49 -3.07 18.55 -1.38
CA CYS A 49 -3.44 19.95 -1.33
C CYS A 49 -2.65 20.74 -2.40
N PRO A 50 -3.31 21.43 -3.35
CA PRO A 50 -2.61 22.17 -4.40
C PRO A 50 -1.72 23.30 -3.87
N ASN A 51 -2.10 23.89 -2.72
CA ASN A 51 -1.48 25.10 -2.18
C ASN A 51 -0.24 24.83 -1.32
N CYS A 52 -0.31 23.89 -0.37
CA CYS A 52 0.80 23.58 0.54
C CYS A 52 1.49 22.24 0.26
N GLY A 53 0.91 21.40 -0.60
CA GLY A 53 1.47 20.11 -0.95
C GLY A 53 1.29 19.00 0.09
N HIS A 54 0.52 19.23 1.15
CA HIS A 54 0.15 18.16 2.09
C HIS A 54 -0.49 16.99 1.33
N LEU A 55 -0.08 15.77 1.67
CA LEU A 55 -0.46 14.55 0.98
C LEU A 55 -1.08 13.57 1.98
N GLU A 56 -2.29 13.13 1.69
CA GLU A 56 -2.96 12.06 2.42
C GLU A 56 -3.15 10.84 1.51
N LEU A 57 -3.05 9.66 2.10
CA LEU A 57 -3.14 8.37 1.42
C LEU A 57 -4.26 7.55 2.07
N PHE A 58 -5.15 6.98 1.25
CA PHE A 58 -6.31 6.23 1.73
C PHE A 58 -6.37 4.84 1.09
N ALA A 59 -6.52 3.79 1.92
CA ALA A 59 -6.70 2.42 1.46
C ALA A 59 -8.18 2.15 1.15
N THR A 60 -8.62 2.40 -0.08
CA THR A 60 -10.04 2.46 -0.45
C THR A 60 -10.61 1.09 -0.85
N GLN A 61 -10.50 0.75 -2.13
CA GLN A 61 -11.19 -0.39 -2.74
C GLN A 61 -10.35 -1.67 -2.63
N PRO A 62 -10.97 -2.84 -2.37
CA PRO A 62 -10.30 -4.13 -2.50
C PRO A 62 -9.78 -4.35 -3.93
N VAL A 63 -8.63 -5.02 -4.08
CA VAL A 63 -7.98 -5.32 -5.37
C VAL A 63 -7.54 -6.78 -5.48
#